data_AF-A0A0K8USA0-F1
#
_entry.id   AF-A0A0K8USA0-F1
#
_cell.length_a   1.000
_cell.length_b   1.000
_cell.length_c   1.000
_cell.angle_alpha   90.00
_cell.angle_beta   90.00
_cell.angle_gamma   90.00
#
_symmetry.space_group_name_H-M   'P 1'
#
loop_
_entity.id
_entity.type
_entity.pdbx_description
1 polymer ?
#
loop_
_entity_poly.entity_id
_entity_poly.type
_entity_poly.pdbx_seq_one_letter_code
_entity_poly.pdbx_strand_id
1 'polypeptide(L)'
;MNQMFGSGENRVVLRRKFETRKWKSGERFIEYFNDKLVLANQLQLGEEELAEYIIDSIPGYRLRNQAYMQCYKTKAQLLQAFSKIETGRKPIAPAQSQIQERRCYNCSSRGHLAAECRKPKREMGTCYGCGSRNHQIATCPEKKTVHAVNEYNV
;
A
#
# COMPACT_ATOMS: atom_id res chain seq x y z
N MET A 1 -39.71 29.23 31.43
CA MET A 1 -39.34 27.81 31.58
C MET A 1 -39.27 27.19 30.19
N ASN A 2 -38.07 26.93 29.68
CA ASN A 2 -37.87 26.15 28.44
C ASN A 2 -36.70 25.20 28.71
N GLN A 3 -36.98 24.06 29.35
CA GLN A 3 -36.08 22.91 29.34
C GLN A 3 -36.37 22.13 28.06
N MET A 4 -35.57 22.36 27.02
CA MET A 4 -35.59 21.52 25.83
C MET A 4 -34.78 20.26 26.09
N PHE A 5 -35.41 19.12 25.80
CA PHE A 5 -34.91 17.77 25.95
C PHE A 5 -33.59 17.55 25.18
N GLY A 6 -32.49 17.42 25.91
CA GLY A 6 -31.35 16.62 25.47
C GLY A 6 -31.30 15.41 26.38
N SER A 7 -31.91 14.29 25.98
CA SER A 7 -31.66 13.01 26.61
C SER A 7 -30.18 12.69 26.38
N GLY A 8 -29.31 13.10 27.30
CA GLY A 8 -27.90 12.76 27.27
C GLY A 8 -27.78 11.25 27.18
N GLU A 9 -27.31 10.76 26.03
CA GLU A 9 -27.06 9.33 25.88
C GLU A 9 -26.15 8.86 27.00
N ASN A 10 -26.47 7.71 27.60
CA ASN A 10 -25.70 7.16 28.70
C ASN A 10 -24.23 7.03 28.31
N ARG A 11 -23.30 7.46 29.18
CA ARG A 11 -21.84 7.41 28.94
C ARG A 11 -21.35 6.03 28.49
N VAL A 12 -21.95 4.95 28.99
CA VAL A 12 -21.62 3.57 28.59
C VAL A 12 -21.96 3.32 27.12
N VAL A 13 -23.10 3.85 26.65
CA VAL A 13 -23.52 3.74 25.26
C VAL A 13 -22.58 4.54 24.36
N LEU A 14 -22.22 5.77 24.76
CA LEU A 14 -21.27 6.60 24.04
C LEU A 14 -19.88 5.93 23.93
N ARG A 15 -19.39 5.34 25.02
CA ARG A 15 -18.12 4.59 25.02
C ARG A 15 -18.17 3.40 24.08
N ARG A 16 -19.27 2.63 24.08
CA ARG A 16 -19.45 1.51 23.14
C ARG A 16 -19.49 1.98 21.68
N LYS A 17 -20.19 3.08 21.37
CA LYS A 17 -20.17 3.69 20.03
C LYS A 17 -18.77 4.12 19.62
N PHE A 18 -18.04 4.74 20.53
CA PHE A 18 -16.65 5.12 20.31
C PHE A 18 -15.78 3.89 19.99
N GLU A 19 -15.79 2.85 20.83
CA GLU A 19 -14.94 1.66 20.65
C GLU A 19 -15.28 0.83 19.40
N THR A 20 -16.57 0.72 19.07
CA THR A 20 -17.03 -0.02 17.89
C THR A 20 -16.70 0.68 16.58
N ARG A 21 -16.49 2.00 16.59
CA ARG A 21 -16.07 2.76 15.41
C ARG A 21 -14.60 2.47 15.10
N LYS A 22 -14.37 1.56 14.16
CA LYS A 22 -13.02 1.24 13.61
C LYS A 22 -12.87 1.78 12.20
N TRP A 23 -11.64 2.04 11.75
CA TRP A 23 -11.38 2.51 10.39
C TRP A 23 -11.68 1.40 9.38
N LYS A 24 -12.58 1.67 8.44
CA LYS A 24 -13.01 0.69 7.43
C LYS A 24 -12.08 0.70 6.21
N SER A 25 -12.05 -0.41 5.48
CA SER A 25 -11.35 -0.49 4.19
C SER A 25 -12.04 0.39 3.16
N GLY A 26 -11.28 1.17 2.39
CA GLY A 26 -11.78 2.07 1.34
C GLY A 26 -12.38 3.39 1.85
N GLU A 27 -12.46 3.59 3.16
CA GLU A 27 -12.89 4.83 3.79
C GLU A 27 -11.72 5.80 3.94
N ARG A 28 -11.94 7.10 3.72
CA ARG A 28 -10.89 8.09 3.91
C ARG A 28 -10.58 8.26 5.39
N PHE A 29 -9.29 8.31 5.73
CA PHE A 29 -8.89 8.47 7.13
C PHE A 29 -9.52 9.71 7.79
N ILE A 30 -9.66 10.82 7.08
CA ILE A 30 -10.24 12.06 7.63
C ILE A 30 -11.71 11.90 8.03
N GLU A 31 -12.48 11.10 7.30
CA GLU A 31 -13.89 10.83 7.61
C GLU A 31 -13.98 10.00 8.90
N TYR A 32 -13.17 8.93 8.98
CA TYR A 32 -13.01 8.13 10.18
C TYR A 32 -12.55 8.95 11.40
N PHE A 33 -11.55 9.80 11.20
CA PHE A 33 -10.96 10.61 12.26
C PHE A 33 -11.97 11.62 12.82
N ASN A 34 -12.74 12.27 11.95
CA ASN A 34 -13.76 13.23 12.37
C ASN A 34 -14.87 12.55 13.19
N ASP A 35 -15.37 11.39 12.75
CA ASP A 35 -16.36 10.62 13.52
C ASP A 35 -15.84 10.26 14.92
N LYS A 36 -14.58 9.78 14.99
CA LYS A 36 -13.92 9.45 16.24
C LYS A 36 -13.75 10.67 17.14
N LEU A 37 -13.39 11.82 16.57
CA LEU A 37 -13.20 13.05 17.32
C LEU A 37 -14.52 13.54 17.94
N VAL A 38 -15.63 13.46 17.21
CA VAL A 38 -16.96 13.82 17.74
C VAL A 38 -17.32 12.94 18.93
N LEU A 39 -17.16 11.62 18.80
CA LEU A 39 -17.43 10.66 19.88
C LEU A 39 -16.47 10.84 21.08
N ALA A 40 -15.20 11.15 20.82
CA ALA A 40 -14.20 11.42 21.85
C ALA A 40 -14.51 12.68 22.66
N ASN A 41 -14.94 13.76 21.97
CA ASN A 41 -15.30 15.01 22.62
C ASN A 41 -16.50 14.84 23.57
N GLN A 42 -17.49 14.01 23.19
CA GLN A 42 -18.63 13.68 24.06
C GLN A 42 -18.21 12.90 25.31
N LEU A 43 -17.11 12.14 25.22
CA LEU A 43 -16.54 11.39 26.34
C LEU A 43 -15.48 12.17 27.13
N GLN A 44 -15.09 13.36 26.66
CA GLN A 44 -14.02 14.19 27.20
C GLN A 44 -12.66 13.48 27.25
N LEU A 45 -12.31 12.73 26.18
CA LEU A 45 -11.03 12.03 26.10
C LEU A 45 -9.87 13.01 25.83
N GLY A 46 -8.72 12.74 26.47
CA GLY A 46 -7.46 13.45 26.19
C GLY A 46 -6.93 13.12 24.80
N GLU A 47 -6.01 13.95 24.28
CA GLU A 47 -5.43 13.73 22.94
C GLU A 47 -4.58 12.47 22.87
N GLU A 48 -3.82 12.17 23.92
CA GLU A 48 -2.98 10.97 24.02
C GLU A 48 -3.85 9.71 24.05
N GLU A 49 -4.88 9.67 24.88
CA GLU A 49 -5.84 8.55 24.93
C GLU A 49 -6.53 8.36 23.57
N LEU A 50 -6.99 9.46 22.94
CA LEU A 50 -7.58 9.39 21.60
C LEU A 50 -6.59 8.83 20.57
N ALA A 51 -5.32 9.21 20.63
CA ALA A 51 -4.29 8.72 19.73
C ALA A 51 -4.09 7.21 19.85
N GLU A 52 -4.03 6.69 21.07
CA GLU A 52 -3.94 5.24 21.33
C GLU A 52 -5.14 4.50 20.74
N TYR A 53 -6.36 4.99 21.00
CA TYR A 53 -7.57 4.38 20.45
C TYR A 53 -7.63 4.41 18.92
N ILE A 54 -7.15 5.48 18.29
CA ILE A 54 -7.08 5.59 16.84
C ILE A 54 -6.07 4.58 16.29
N ILE A 55 -4.89 4.47 16.88
CA ILE A 55 -3.88 3.50 16.42
C ILE A 55 -4.41 2.07 16.55
N ASP A 56 -5.03 1.74 17.68
CA ASP A 56 -5.50 0.38 17.97
C ASP A 56 -6.63 -0.07 17.01
N SER A 57 -7.40 0.89 16.51
CA SER A 57 -8.49 0.67 15.56
C SER A 57 -8.05 0.41 14.10
N ILE A 58 -6.76 0.56 13.77
CA ILE A 58 -6.25 0.40 12.41
C ILE A 58 -6.35 -1.08 12.01
N PRO A 59 -7.02 -1.45 10.89
CA PRO A 59 -7.25 -2.85 10.54
C PRO A 59 -5.97 -3.60 10.15
N GLY A 60 -4.99 -2.93 9.54
CA GLY A 60 -3.74 -3.56 9.09
C GLY A 60 -2.68 -3.63 10.19
N TYR A 61 -2.33 -4.83 10.64
CA TYR A 61 -1.31 -5.05 11.69
C TYR A 61 0.02 -4.33 11.42
N ARG A 62 0.54 -4.40 10.18
CA ARG A 62 1.81 -3.75 9.83
C ARG A 62 1.75 -2.23 9.97
N LEU A 63 0.66 -1.63 9.48
CA LEU A 63 0.44 -0.19 9.57
C LEU A 63 0.22 0.24 11.04
N ARG A 64 -0.54 -0.54 11.80
CA ARG A 64 -0.76 -0.32 13.23
C ARG A 64 0.54 -0.36 14.04
N ASN A 65 1.36 -1.38 13.84
CA ASN A 65 2.67 -1.49 14.50
C ASN A 65 3.59 -0.33 14.12
N GLN A 66 3.62 0.05 12.84
CA GLN A 66 4.40 1.20 12.40
C GLN A 66 3.94 2.46 13.13
N ALA A 67 2.63 2.66 13.29
CA ALA A 67 2.07 3.79 14.00
C ALA A 67 2.48 3.82 15.48
N TYR A 68 2.45 2.67 16.16
CA TYR A 68 2.96 2.55 17.54
C TYR A 68 4.42 2.98 17.65
N MET A 69 5.27 2.54 16.71
CA MET A 69 6.69 2.90 16.70
C MET A 69 6.96 4.38 16.44
N GLN A 70 6.00 5.10 15.83
CA GLN A 70 6.13 6.53 15.55
C GLN A 70 5.71 7.42 16.73
N CYS A 71 5.09 6.85 17.78
CA CYS A 71 4.76 7.54 19.02
C CYS A 71 4.00 8.89 18.83
N TYR A 72 2.97 8.90 17.98
CA TYR A 72 2.15 10.09 17.77
C TYR A 72 1.43 10.52 19.06
N LYS A 73 1.51 11.81 19.40
CA LYS A 73 0.94 12.39 20.63
C LYS A 73 -0.23 13.33 20.41
N THR A 74 -0.37 13.90 19.21
CA THR A 74 -1.38 14.93 18.91
C THR A 74 -2.27 14.54 17.75
N LYS A 75 -3.48 15.13 17.74
CA LYS A 75 -4.45 14.99 16.64
C LYS A 75 -3.86 15.41 15.29
N ALA A 76 -3.08 16.49 15.29
CA ALA A 76 -2.46 17.03 14.09
C ALA A 76 -1.44 16.05 13.48
N GLN A 77 -0.62 15.40 14.31
CA GLN A 77 0.34 14.39 13.86
C GLN A 77 -0.35 13.20 13.19
N LEU A 78 -1.43 12.71 13.80
CA LEU A 78 -2.22 11.62 13.22
C LEU A 78 -2.87 12.02 11.89
N LEU A 79 -3.53 13.17 11.83
CA LEU A 79 -4.12 13.65 10.59
C LEU A 79 -3.08 13.78 9.48
N GLN A 80 -1.92 14.37 9.78
CA GLN A 80 -0.85 14.52 8.81
C GLN A 80 -0.33 13.15 8.31
N ALA A 81 -0.02 12.24 9.23
CA ALA A 81 0.58 10.94 8.91
C ALA A 81 -0.34 10.03 8.09
N PHE A 82 -1.65 10.05 8.38
CA PHE A 82 -2.60 9.10 7.80
C PHE A 82 -3.45 9.69 6.66
N SER A 83 -3.41 11.00 6.42
CA SER A 83 -4.23 11.69 5.38
C SER A 83 -4.16 11.06 3.98
N LYS A 84 -3.00 10.51 3.60
CA LYS A 84 -2.74 9.91 2.28
C LYS A 84 -2.80 8.38 2.27
N ILE A 85 -3.12 7.76 3.39
CA ILE A 85 -3.13 6.31 3.53
C ILE A 85 -4.52 5.78 3.19
N GLU A 86 -4.56 4.83 2.26
CA GLU A 86 -5.78 4.09 1.90
C GLU A 86 -5.68 2.66 2.44
N THR A 87 -6.64 2.28 3.30
CA THR A 87 -6.78 0.91 3.78
C THR A 87 -7.49 0.08 2.71
N GLY A 88 -6.85 -1.02 2.31
CA GLY A 88 -7.30 -1.82 1.16
C GLY A 88 -6.66 -1.32 -0.12
N ARG A 89 -5.43 -1.79 -0.38
CA ARG A 89 -4.87 -1.70 -1.73
C ARG A 89 -5.87 -2.34 -2.69
N LYS A 90 -6.19 -1.68 -3.81
CA LYS A 90 -6.65 -2.41 -5.00
C LYS A 90 -5.69 -3.60 -5.16
N PRO A 91 -6.18 -4.83 -5.36
CA PRO A 91 -5.28 -5.94 -5.65
C PRO A 91 -4.32 -5.47 -6.72
N ILE A 92 -3.02 -5.56 -6.45
CA ILE A 92 -2.01 -5.42 -7.49
C ILE A 92 -2.51 -6.35 -8.59
N ALA A 93 -2.79 -5.79 -9.78
CA ALA A 93 -3.30 -6.56 -10.90
C ALA A 93 -2.53 -7.88 -10.99
N PRO A 94 -3.20 -9.01 -11.30
CA PRO A 94 -2.57 -10.33 -11.24
C PRO A 94 -1.20 -10.29 -11.93
N ALA A 95 -0.24 -11.04 -11.37
CA ALA A 95 1.18 -11.06 -11.75
C ALA A 95 1.45 -11.18 -13.27
N GLN A 96 0.45 -11.56 -14.06
CA GLN A 96 0.43 -11.53 -15.52
C GLN A 96 0.86 -10.17 -16.12
N SER A 97 0.45 -9.04 -15.53
CA SER A 97 0.83 -7.71 -16.03
C SER A 97 2.33 -7.43 -15.89
N GLN A 98 2.96 -7.91 -14.81
CA GLN A 98 4.41 -7.76 -14.62
C GLN A 98 5.22 -8.70 -15.52
N ILE A 99 4.69 -9.86 -15.91
CA ILE A 99 5.38 -10.80 -16.82
C ILE A 99 5.54 -10.18 -18.22
N GLN A 100 4.57 -9.37 -18.67
CA GLN A 100 4.66 -8.66 -19.94
C GLN A 100 5.76 -7.60 -19.97
N GLU A 101 6.07 -6.98 -18.84
CA GLU A 101 7.16 -5.99 -18.74
C GLU A 101 8.54 -6.62 -18.49
N ARG A 102 8.58 -7.76 -17.80
CA ARG A 102 9.84 -8.45 -17.47
C ARG A 102 10.48 -9.05 -18.72
N ARG A 103 11.81 -8.88 -18.79
CA ARG A 103 12.66 -9.47 -19.83
C ARG A 103 13.10 -10.88 -19.42
N CYS A 104 13.01 -11.82 -20.34
CA CYS A 104 13.57 -13.17 -20.21
C CYS A 104 15.10 -13.12 -20.10
N TYR A 105 15.66 -13.71 -19.04
CA TYR A 105 17.12 -13.75 -18.81
C TYR A 105 17.89 -14.70 -19.75
N ASN A 106 17.19 -15.49 -20.56
CA ASN A 106 17.81 -16.34 -21.56
C ASN A 106 17.95 -15.63 -22.91
N CYS A 107 16.83 -15.13 -23.46
CA CYS A 107 16.78 -14.60 -24.82
C CYS A 107 16.56 -13.09 -24.92
N SER A 108 16.45 -12.40 -23.79
CA SER A 108 16.23 -10.95 -23.71
C SER A 108 14.93 -10.42 -24.34
N SER A 109 13.99 -11.29 -24.70
CA SER A 109 12.63 -10.93 -25.12
C SER A 109 11.70 -10.76 -23.92
N ARG A 110 10.56 -10.06 -24.08
CA ARG A 110 9.56 -9.87 -23.02
C ARG A 110 8.44 -10.92 -23.11
N GLY A 111 7.53 -10.92 -22.14
CA GLY A 111 6.32 -11.74 -22.17
C GLY A 111 6.47 -13.18 -21.67
N HIS A 112 7.68 -13.60 -21.26
CA HIS A 112 7.94 -14.89 -20.62
C HIS A 112 9.18 -14.82 -19.72
N LEU A 113 9.33 -15.79 -18.82
CA LEU A 113 10.53 -15.94 -17.98
C LEU A 113 11.50 -16.97 -18.57
N ALA A 114 12.75 -16.98 -18.09
CA ALA A 114 13.78 -17.92 -18.57
C ALA A 114 13.38 -19.40 -18.41
N ALA A 115 12.55 -19.72 -17.41
CA ALA A 115 12.01 -21.05 -17.19
C ALA A 115 11.05 -21.52 -18.30
N GLU A 116 10.39 -20.58 -18.99
CA GLU A 116 9.42 -20.82 -20.07
C GLU A 116 10.05 -20.60 -21.45
N CYS A 117 11.34 -20.28 -21.51
CA CYS A 117 12.01 -19.94 -22.75
C CYS A 117 12.31 -21.19 -23.57
N ARG A 118 11.76 -21.27 -24.79
CA ARG A 118 12.01 -22.37 -25.74
C ARG A 118 13.28 -22.21 -26.58
N LYS A 119 13.96 -21.06 -26.49
CA LYS A 119 15.25 -20.83 -27.16
C LYS A 119 16.35 -21.62 -26.44
N PRO A 120 17.41 -22.04 -27.16
CA PRO A 120 18.56 -22.69 -26.53
C PRO A 120 19.12 -21.85 -25.39
N LYS A 121 19.69 -22.52 -24.38
CA LYS A 121 20.30 -21.83 -23.24
C LYS A 121 21.44 -20.94 -23.74
N ARG A 122 21.43 -19.67 -23.35
CA ARG A 122 22.53 -18.75 -23.64
C ARG A 122 23.81 -19.27 -23.02
N GLU A 123 24.91 -19.04 -23.70
CA GLU A 123 26.23 -19.29 -23.14
C GLU A 123 26.49 -18.35 -21.96
N MET A 124 27.06 -18.89 -20.88
CA MET A 124 27.40 -18.11 -19.70
C MET A 124 28.43 -17.03 -20.04
N GLY A 125 28.30 -15.84 -19.44
CA GLY A 125 29.22 -14.73 -19.65
C GLY A 125 28.98 -13.87 -20.90
N THR A 126 28.05 -14.25 -21.78
CA THR A 126 27.69 -13.45 -22.97
C THR A 126 26.82 -12.22 -22.63
N CYS A 127 26.96 -11.17 -23.44
CA CYS A 127 26.19 -9.94 -23.37
C CYS A 127 24.69 -10.20 -23.56
N TYR A 128 23.87 -9.75 -22.60
CA TYR A 128 22.41 -9.84 -22.70
C TYR A 128 21.78 -8.99 -23.82
N GLY A 129 22.53 -8.07 -24.43
CA GLY A 129 22.05 -7.24 -25.55
C GLY A 129 22.24 -7.91 -26.91
N CYS A 130 23.47 -8.33 -27.21
CA CYS A 130 23.87 -8.82 -28.54
C CYS A 130 24.47 -10.24 -28.56
N GLY A 131 24.67 -10.88 -27.41
CA GLY A 131 25.23 -12.24 -27.32
C GLY A 131 26.75 -12.34 -27.40
N SER A 132 27.49 -11.24 -27.56
CA SER A 132 28.97 -11.26 -27.60
C SER A 132 29.58 -11.63 -26.25
N ARG A 133 30.71 -12.36 -26.25
CA ARG A 133 31.51 -12.65 -25.04
C ARG A 133 32.44 -11.50 -24.63
N ASN A 134 32.62 -10.50 -25.48
CA ASN A 134 33.65 -9.47 -25.30
C ASN A 134 33.26 -8.35 -24.32
N HIS A 135 31.98 -8.20 -24.00
CA HIS A 135 31.48 -7.12 -23.15
C HIS A 135 30.21 -7.53 -22.39
N GLN A 136 29.83 -6.75 -21.39
CA GLN A 136 28.57 -6.90 -20.68
C GLN A 136 27.55 -5.88 -21.20
N ILE A 137 26.25 -6.09 -20.90
CA ILE A 137 25.18 -5.22 -21.41
C ILE A 137 25.38 -3.73 -21.10
N ALA A 138 26.05 -3.41 -19.98
CA ALA A 138 26.38 -2.04 -19.59
C ALA A 138 27.29 -1.33 -20.61
N THR A 139 28.23 -2.08 -21.22
CA THR A 139 29.24 -1.63 -22.18
C THR A 139 28.96 -2.11 -23.61
N CYS A 140 27.73 -2.53 -23.89
CA CYS A 140 27.35 -3.00 -25.22
C CYS A 140 27.36 -1.85 -26.24
N PRO A 141 28.14 -1.95 -27.34
CA PRO A 141 28.16 -0.93 -28.39
C PRO A 141 26.87 -0.94 -29.23
N GLU A 142 26.20 -2.10 -29.31
CA GLU A 142 24.94 -2.29 -30.01
C GLU A 142 23.74 -2.06 -29.08
N LYS A 143 23.76 -1.03 -28.23
CA LYS A 143 22.60 -0.68 -27.39
C LYS A 143 21.39 -0.29 -28.26
N LYS A 144 20.71 -1.29 -28.79
CA LYS A 144 19.38 -1.15 -29.36
C LYS A 144 18.44 -0.93 -28.17
N THR A 145 17.81 0.22 -28.12
CA THR A 145 16.57 0.44 -27.38
C THR A 145 15.51 -0.44 -28.03
N VAL A 146 15.53 -1.74 -27.72
CA VAL A 146 14.67 -2.74 -28.36
C VAL A 146 13.23 -2.56 -27.87
N HIS A 147 12.50 -1.66 -28.52
CA HIS A 147 11.08 -1.85 -28.84
C HIS A 147 11.01 -2.85 -30.02
N ALA A 148 11.42 -4.10 -29.81
CA ALA A 148 11.10 -5.16 -30.77
C ALA A 148 9.67 -5.59 -30.49
N VAL A 149 8.84 -5.40 -31.51
CA VAL A 149 7.48 -5.88 -31.63
C VAL A 149 7.46 -7.38 -31.33
N ASN A 150 6.47 -7.81 -30.54
CA ASN A 150 6.19 -9.21 -30.26
C ASN A 150 5.74 -9.90 -31.54
N GLU A 151 6.61 -10.67 -32.18
CA GLU A 151 6.20 -11.71 -33.12
C GLU A 151 6.10 -13.03 -32.35
N TYR A 152 4.86 -13.41 -32.04
CA TYR A 152 4.50 -14.67 -31.40
C TYR A 152 4.51 -15.83 -32.42
N ASN A 153 4.87 -17.01 -31.89
CA ASN A 153 4.52 -18.36 -32.34
C ASN A 153 5.00 -18.85 -33.72
N VAL A 154 6.05 -19.67 -33.68
CA VAL A 154 6.09 -20.98 -34.36
C VAL A 154 6.61 -22.01 -33.35
#